data_AF-A0A934LCT9-F1
#
_entry.id   AF-A0A934LCT9-F1
#
_cell.length_a   1.000
_cell.length_b   1.000
_cell.length_c   1.000
_cell.angle_alpha   90.00
_cell.angle_beta   90.00
_cell.angle_gamma   90.00
#
_symmetry.space_group_name_H-M   'P 1'
#
loop_
_entity.id
_entity.type
_entity.pdbx_description
1 polymer ?
#
loop_
_entity_poly.entity_id
_entity_poly.type
_entity_poly.pdbx_seq_one_letter_code
_entity_poly.pdbx_strand_id
1 'polypeptide(L)' 'MPDNNHTFRFPWRDGNRFELLIDGRRFLPRLLAAIDEARRYVLVEMYLFESGTVTSRFIDALIRATARGVKIR' A
#
# COMPACT_ATOMS: atom_id res chain seq x y z
N MET A 1 5.16 11.89 -25.64
CA MET A 1 6.03 11.88 -24.44
C MET A 1 6.23 13.33 -24.03
N PRO A 2 6.07 13.71 -22.76
CA PRO A 2 6.21 15.12 -22.37
C PRO A 2 7.65 15.59 -22.57
N ASP A 3 7.82 16.88 -22.82
CA ASP A 3 9.08 17.49 -23.21
C ASP A 3 10.20 17.30 -22.16
N ASN A 4 11.40 17.03 -22.66
CA ASN A 4 12.51 16.36 -21.99
C ASN A 4 13.29 17.20 -20.96
N ASN A 5 12.71 18.27 -20.39
CA ASN A 5 13.45 19.23 -19.56
C ASN A 5 13.18 19.11 -18.04
N HIS A 6 12.59 18.01 -17.58
CA HIS A 6 12.34 17.74 -16.16
C HIS A 6 13.12 16.50 -15.70
N THR A 7 14.15 16.70 -14.88
CA THR A 7 14.91 15.61 -14.25
C THR A 7 14.13 15.08 -13.04
N PHE A 8 13.34 14.02 -13.24
CA PHE A 8 12.70 13.31 -12.13
C PHE A 8 13.71 12.39 -11.43
N ARG A 9 13.69 12.33 -10.09
CA ARG A 9 14.48 11.37 -9.29
C ARG A 9 14.25 9.91 -9.74
N PHE A 10 13.06 9.62 -10.27
CA PHE A 10 12.71 8.35 -10.88
C PHE A 10 12.26 8.59 -12.33
N PRO A 11 12.81 7.88 -13.33
CA PRO A 11 12.44 8.08 -14.73
C PRO A 11 11.00 7.63 -15.00
N TRP A 12 10.40 8.18 -16.06
CA TRP A 12 9.11 7.72 -16.57
C TRP A 12 9.19 6.25 -16.98
N ARG A 13 8.13 5.49 -16.65
CA ARG A 13 7.97 4.07 -17.03
C ARG A 13 6.63 3.90 -17.73
N ASP A 14 6.61 3.13 -18.80
CA ASP A 14 5.39 2.70 -19.48
C ASP A 14 4.85 1.38 -18.87
N GLY A 15 3.74 0.87 -19.38
CA GLY A 15 3.15 -0.41 -18.95
C GLY A 15 2.50 -0.41 -17.54
N ASN A 16 2.48 0.73 -16.85
CA ASN A 16 1.81 0.86 -15.55
C ASN A 16 0.29 0.70 -15.70
N ARG A 17 -0.32 -0.04 -14.77
CA ARG A 17 -1.78 -0.10 -14.60
C ARG A 17 -2.13 0.53 -13.27
N PHE A 18 -3.13 1.39 -13.26
CA PHE A 18 -3.62 2.06 -12.07
C PHE A 18 -5.14 2.09 -12.06
N GLU A 19 -5.70 2.10 -10.86
CA GLU A 19 -7.13 2.21 -10.62
C GLU A 19 -7.33 3.28 -9.55
N LEU A 20 -8.23 4.25 -9.81
CA LEU A 20 -8.58 5.26 -8.82
C LEU A 20 -9.65 4.72 -7.87
N LEU A 21 -9.27 4.50 -6.62
CA LEU A 21 -10.18 4.04 -5.56
C LEU A 21 -10.70 5.25 -4.78
N ILE A 22 -11.98 5.56 -4.95
CA ILE A 22 -12.64 6.66 -4.27
C ILE A 22 -13.08 6.22 -2.87
N ASP A 23 -12.69 7.00 -1.87
CA ASP A 23 -12.98 6.86 -0.44
C ASP A 23 -12.45 5.60 0.25
N GLY A 24 -12.48 5.63 1.59
CA GLY A 24 -12.05 4.52 2.44
C GLY A 24 -12.85 3.23 2.22
N ARG A 25 -14.11 3.31 1.78
CA ARG A 25 -14.95 2.12 1.54
C ARG A 25 -14.43 1.23 0.41
N ARG A 26 -13.80 1.83 -0.62
CA ARG A 26 -13.19 1.09 -1.73
C ARG A 26 -11.71 0.83 -1.49
N PHE A 27 -11.01 1.79 -0.90
CA PHE A 27 -9.58 1.70 -0.65
C PHE A 27 -9.22 0.67 0.44
N LEU A 28 -9.88 0.70 1.60
CA LEU A 28 -9.48 -0.11 2.75
C LEU A 28 -9.55 -1.62 2.48
N PRO A 29 -10.62 -2.18 1.88
CA PRO A 29 -10.64 -3.61 1.57
C PRO A 29 -9.49 -4.04 0.63
N ARG A 30 -9.14 -3.19 -0.34
CA ARG A 30 -8.04 -3.47 -1.29
C ARG A 30 -6.67 -3.37 -0.63
N LEU A 31 -6.49 -2.43 0.29
CA LEU A 31 -5.28 -2.32 1.11
C LEU A 31 -5.08 -3.58 1.97
N LEU A 32 -6.13 -4.02 2.67
CA LEU A 32 -6.06 -5.22 3.51
C LEU A 32 -5.79 -6.48 2.69
N ALA A 33 -6.45 -6.64 1.54
CA ALA A 33 -6.18 -7.75 0.63
C ALA A 33 -4.73 -7.75 0.13
N ALA A 34 -4.17 -6.58 -0.23
CA ALA A 34 -2.78 -6.48 -0.65
C ALA A 34 -1.78 -6.89 0.46
N ILE A 35 -2.08 -6.58 1.72
CA ILE A 35 -1.30 -7.05 2.87
C ILE A 35 -1.43 -8.57 3.05
N ASP A 36 -2.65 -9.10 2.93
CA ASP A 36 -2.91 -10.54 3.05
C ASP A 36 -2.27 -11.36 1.90
N GLU A 37 -2.08 -10.77 0.72
CA GLU A 37 -1.41 -11.39 -0.43
C GLU A 37 0.12 -11.19 -0.45
N ALA A 38 0.64 -10.29 0.38
CA ALA A 38 2.07 -9.98 0.42
C ALA A 38 2.91 -11.23 0.75
N ARG A 39 4.07 -11.35 0.07
CA ARG A 39 4.94 -12.55 0.15
C ARG A 39 6.33 -12.29 0.72
N ARG A 40 6.83 -11.06 0.68
CA ARG A 40 8.23 -10.74 1.05
C ARG A 40 8.29 -9.65 2.10
N TYR A 41 7.69 -8.50 1.81
CA TYR A 41 7.64 -7.39 2.74
C TYR A 41 6.39 -6.53 2.52
N VAL A 42 6.03 -5.77 3.56
CA VAL A 42 5.10 -4.63 3.49
C VAL A 42 5.87 -3.42 4.02
N LEU A 43 5.90 -2.35 3.23
CA LEU A 43 6.44 -1.05 3.64
C LEU A 43 5.25 -0.15 3.98
N VAL A 44 5.21 0.38 5.20
CA VAL A 44 4.10 1.20 5.66
C VAL A 44 4.58 2.63 5.91
N GLU A 45 3.94 3.59 5.25
CA GLU A 45 4.15 5.01 5.47
C GLU A 45 2.80 5.69 5.66
N MET A 46 2.59 6.28 6.84
CA MET A 46 1.35 6.98 7.20
C MET A 46 1.69 8.23 8.01
N TYR A 47 0.99 9.34 7.74
CA TYR A 47 1.17 10.59 8.49
C TYR A 47 0.23 10.69 9.71
N LEU A 48 -0.82 9.87 9.76
CA LEU A 48 -1.78 9.80 10.85
C LEU A 48 -2.22 8.35 11.06
N PHE A 49 -2.22 7.93 12.32
CA PHE A 49 -2.69 6.61 12.74
C PHE A 49 -3.40 6.75 14.08
N GLU A 50 -4.69 6.44 14.12
CA GLU A 50 -5.53 6.61 15.31
C GLU A 50 -6.23 5.29 15.65
N SER A 51 -6.36 5.00 16.94
CA SER A 51 -7.09 3.84 17.43
C SER A 51 -8.54 3.83 16.92
N GLY A 52 -8.98 2.67 16.41
CA GLY A 52 -10.32 2.50 15.89
C GLY A 52 -10.46 1.20 15.12
N THR A 53 -11.67 0.90 14.68
CA THR A 53 -12.00 -0.40 14.03
C THR A 53 -11.19 -0.64 12.76
N VAL A 54 -10.93 0.41 11.97
CA VAL A 54 -10.10 0.33 10.76
C VAL A 54 -8.64 0.00 11.12
N THR A 55 -8.10 0.72 12.09
CA THR A 55 -6.74 0.52 12.59
C THR A 55 -6.53 -0.87 13.18
N SER A 56 -7.49 -1.39 13.96
CA SER A 56 -7.45 -2.77 14.46
C SER A 56 -7.36 -3.77 13.31
N ARG A 57 -8.22 -3.65 12.30
CA ARG A 57 -8.19 -4.55 11.12
C ARG A 57 -6.89 -4.47 10.34
N PHE A 58 -6.31 -3.28 10.23
CA PHE A 58 -5.03 -3.05 9.58
C PHE A 58 -3.89 -3.74 10.34
N ILE A 59 -3.82 -3.56 11.66
CA ILE A 59 -2.86 -4.25 12.53
C ILE A 59 -3.02 -5.76 12.43
N ASP A 60 -4.26 -6.28 12.49
CA ASP A 60 -4.52 -7.71 12.37
C ASP A 60 -4.01 -8.29 11.04
N ALA A 61 -4.15 -7.54 9.94
CA ALA A 61 -3.61 -7.94 8.64
C ALA A 61 -2.07 -7.99 8.63
N LEU A 62 -1.41 -7.01 9.25
CA LEU A 62 0.05 -7.00 9.38
C LEU A 62 0.56 -8.16 10.27
N ILE A 63 -0.17 -8.49 11.34
CA ILE A 63 0.12 -9.64 12.19
C ILE A 63 0.00 -10.94 11.38
N ARG A 64 -1.09 -11.12 10.62
CA ARG A 64 -1.25 -12.28 9.73
C ARG A 64 -0.13 -12.37 8.71
N ALA A 65 0.29 -11.25 8.12
CA ALA A 65 1.41 -11.23 7.17
C ALA A 65 2.72 -11.66 7.83
N THR A 66 2.99 -11.14 9.04
CA THR A 66 4.19 -11.50 9.82
C THR A 66 4.21 -12.99 10.15
N ALA A 67 3.06 -13.59 10.52
CA ALA A 67 2.94 -15.02 10.78
C ALA A 67 3.26 -15.89 9.55
N ARG A 68 3.10 -15.37 8.32
CA ARG A 68 3.53 -16.02 7.07
C ARG A 68 5.01 -15.78 6.72
N GLY A 69 5.77 -15.08 7.57
CA GLY A 69 7.18 -14.73 7.34
C GLY A 69 7.40 -13.46 6.50
N VAL A 70 6.35 -12.67 6.26
CA VAL A 70 6.48 -11.38 5.54
C VAL A 70 7.10 -10.34 6.48
N LYS A 71 8.10 -9.60 6.01
CA LYS A 71 8.76 -8.54 6.79
C LYS A 71 7.94 -7.26 6.77
N ILE A 72 7.57 -6.74 7.94
CA ILE A 72 6.90 -5.43 8.04
C ILE A 72 7.95 -4.37 8.37
N ARG A 73 7.90 -3.22 7.69
CA ARG A 73 8.88 -2.14 7.78
C ARG A 73 8.21 -0.78 7.74
#